data_AF-A0AAU8RT98-F1
#
_entry.id   AF-A0AAU8RT98-F1
#
_cell.length_a   1.000
_cell.length_b   1.000
_cell.length_c   1.000
_cell.angle_alpha   90.00
_cell.angle_beta   90.00
_cell.angle_gamma   90.00
#
_symmetry.space_group_name_H-M   'P 1'
#
loop_
_entity.id
_entity.type
_entity.pdbx_description
1 polymer ?
#
loop_
_entity_poly.entity_id
_entity_poly.type
_entity_poly.pdbx_seq_one_letter_code
_entity_poly.pdbx_strand_id
1 'polypeptide(L)' 'MSKPHARTRTGAKVTLTVELTNLGSWGPDCTLDQVYRQAREAAIGRLNKVFKDHLDTTRILGPIVVEAVTTDLEKR' A
#
# COMPACT_ATOMS: atom_id res chain seq x y z
N MET A 1 35.26 -28.13 -27.96
CA MET A 1 34.12 -27.27 -28.35
C MET A 1 33.47 -26.72 -27.09
N SER A 2 33.66 -25.44 -26.81
CA SER A 2 33.06 -24.74 -25.67
C SER A 2 31.56 -24.61 -25.95
N LYS A 3 30.71 -25.26 -25.15
CA LYS A 3 29.26 -25.07 -25.26
C LYS A 3 28.98 -23.58 -25.02
N PRO A 4 28.19 -22.90 -25.86
CA PRO A 4 27.76 -21.54 -25.55
C PRO A 4 26.98 -21.61 -24.23
N HIS A 5 27.50 -21.00 -23.18
CA HIS A 5 26.72 -20.76 -21.98
C HIS A 5 25.66 -19.72 -22.35
N ALA A 6 24.49 -20.19 -22.76
CA ALA A 6 23.34 -19.33 -22.99
C ALA A 6 23.07 -18.56 -21.69
N ARG A 7 23.07 -17.23 -21.76
CA ARG A 7 22.64 -16.37 -20.64
C ARG A 7 21.14 -16.55 -20.49
N THR A 8 20.72 -17.50 -19.68
CA THR A 8 19.32 -17.71 -19.33
C THR A 8 18.88 -16.60 -18.38
N ARG A 9 17.87 -15.82 -18.75
CA ARG A 9 17.26 -14.81 -17.87
C ARG A 9 15.89 -15.32 -17.43
N THR A 10 15.78 -15.75 -16.17
CA THR A 10 14.52 -16.20 -15.58
C THR A 10 13.88 -15.06 -14.79
N GLY A 11 12.60 -14.79 -15.01
CA GLY A 11 11.84 -13.80 -14.26
C GLY A 11 10.62 -14.43 -13.58
N ALA A 12 10.23 -13.91 -12.42
CA ALA A 12 9.01 -14.29 -11.71
C ALA A 12 8.20 -13.04 -11.38
N LYS A 13 6.88 -13.12 -11.50
CA LYS A 13 5.94 -12.07 -11.08
C LYS A 13 5.20 -12.55 -9.85
N VAL A 14 5.17 -11.73 -8.80
CA VAL A 14 4.49 -12.03 -7.53
C VAL A 14 3.49 -10.92 -7.25
N THR A 15 2.32 -11.31 -6.73
CA THR A 15 1.29 -10.38 -6.23
C THR A 15 1.14 -10.62 -4.73
N LEU A 16 1.06 -9.54 -3.95
CA LEU A 16 0.99 -9.58 -2.49
C LEU A 16 -0.24 -8.78 -2.02
N THR A 17 -0.83 -9.22 -0.91
CA THR A 17 -1.83 -8.46 -0.14
C THR A 17 -1.13 -7.89 1.10
N VAL A 18 -1.35 -6.61 1.40
CA VAL A 18 -0.65 -5.88 2.48
C VAL A 18 -1.68 -5.18 3.35
N GLU A 19 -1.59 -5.37 4.67
CA GLU A 19 -2.38 -4.64 5.65
C GLU A 19 -1.67 -3.33 6.06
N LEU A 20 -2.44 -2.24 6.15
CA LEU A 20 -1.96 -0.95 6.65
C LEU A 20 -2.85 -0.48 7.81
N THR A 21 -2.28 -0.37 8.99
CA THR A 21 -2.96 0.15 10.19
C THR A 21 -2.48 1.56 10.53
N ASN A 22 -3.19 2.27 11.41
CA ASN A 22 -2.79 3.61 11.89
C ASN A 22 -2.51 4.60 10.74
N LEU A 23 -3.47 4.74 9.82
CA LEU A 23 -3.34 5.58 8.63
C LEU A 23 -3.57 7.07 8.91
N GLY A 24 -4.17 7.41 10.05
CA GLY A 24 -4.43 8.79 10.45
C GLY A 24 -5.14 8.86 11.79
N SER A 25 -5.43 10.09 12.20
CA SER A 25 -6.27 10.40 13.36
C SER A 25 -7.31 11.41 12.91
N TRP A 26 -8.57 11.15 13.23
CA TRP A 26 -9.69 11.95 12.78
C TRP A 26 -10.44 12.51 13.97
N GLY A 27 -10.78 13.79 13.88
CA GLY A 27 -11.55 14.47 14.93
C GLY A 27 -13.01 14.02 14.95
N PRO A 28 -13.73 14.31 16.04
CA PRO A 28 -15.13 13.92 16.22
C PRO A 28 -16.07 14.51 15.15
N ASP A 29 -15.67 15.61 14.50
CA ASP A 29 -16.48 16.30 13.49
C ASP A 29 -16.24 15.77 12.05
N CYS A 30 -15.34 14.80 11.86
CA CYS A 30 -15.11 14.22 10.54
C CYS A 30 -16.27 13.30 10.13
N THR A 31 -16.81 13.49 8.93
CA THR A 31 -17.79 12.56 8.37
C THR A 31 -17.13 11.24 8.00
N LEU A 32 -17.91 10.16 7.98
CA LEU A 32 -17.40 8.84 7.59
C LEU A 32 -16.76 8.87 6.20
N ASP A 33 -17.40 9.50 5.22
CA ASP A 33 -16.85 9.66 3.87
C ASP A 33 -15.50 10.41 3.86
N GLN A 34 -15.33 11.42 4.72
CA GLN A 34 -14.05 12.11 4.86
C GLN A 34 -12.98 11.18 5.40
N VAL A 35 -13.30 10.36 6.41
CA VAL A 35 -12.36 9.38 7.00
C VAL A 35 -11.94 8.36 5.94
N TYR A 36 -12.89 7.77 5.21
CA TYR A 36 -12.60 6.81 4.13
C TYR A 36 -11.69 7.41 3.06
N ARG A 37 -11.99 8.62 2.59
CA ARG A 37 -11.18 9.31 1.59
C ARG A 37 -9.77 9.59 2.11
N GLN A 38 -9.64 10.16 3.31
CA GLN A 38 -8.35 10.52 3.89
C GLN A 38 -7.50 9.29 4.24
N ALA A 39 -8.11 8.23 4.76
CA ALA A 39 -7.44 6.96 5.01
C ALA A 39 -6.88 6.37 3.71
N ARG A 40 -7.65 6.41 2.61
CA ARG A 40 -7.19 5.99 1.29
C ARG A 40 -6.00 6.83 0.80
N GLU A 41 -6.06 8.15 0.92
CA GLU A 41 -4.96 9.05 0.53
C GLU A 41 -3.69 8.78 1.35
N ALA A 42 -3.83 8.58 2.66
CA ALA A 42 -2.73 8.24 3.55
C ALA A 42 -2.10 6.87 3.21
N ALA A 43 -2.92 5.87 2.86
CA ALA A 43 -2.44 4.57 2.40
C ALA A 43 -1.62 4.68 1.12
N ILE A 44 -2.10 5.44 0.13
CA ILE A 44 -1.35 5.73 -1.11
C ILE A 44 -0.02 6.40 -0.77
N GLY A 45 -0.04 7.43 0.06
CA GLY A 45 1.17 8.15 0.47
C GLY A 45 2.20 7.24 1.16
N ARG A 46 1.74 6.37 2.07
CA ARG A 46 2.60 5.41 2.77
C ARG A 46 3.21 4.39 1.82
N LEU A 47 2.41 3.79 0.93
CA LEU A 47 2.91 2.80 -0.04
C LEU A 47 3.90 3.43 -1.03
N ASN A 48 3.61 4.64 -1.51
CA ASN A 48 4.54 5.38 -2.37
C ASN A 48 5.88 5.64 -1.66
N LYS A 49 5.85 5.95 -0.36
CA LYS A 49 7.07 6.12 0.44
C LYS A 49 7.82 4.80 0.63
N VAL A 50 7.11 3.69 0.91
CA VAL A 50 7.71 2.36 1.07
C VAL A 50 8.40 1.91 -0.22
N PHE A 51 7.80 2.19 -1.38
CA PHE A 51 8.31 1.74 -2.68
C PHE A 51 9.06 2.82 -3.47
N LYS A 52 9.47 3.94 -2.82
CA LYS A 52 10.03 5.09 -3.55
C LYS A 52 11.25 4.74 -4.42
N ASP A 53 12.08 3.79 -3.96
CA ASP A 53 13.32 3.39 -4.62
C ASP A 53 13.11 2.21 -5.60
N HIS A 54 11.87 1.76 -5.76
CA HIS A 54 11.50 0.58 -6.55
C HIS A 54 10.36 0.86 -7.54
N LEU A 55 10.16 2.14 -7.92
CA LEU A 55 9.05 2.56 -8.80
C LEU A 55 9.07 1.87 -10.17
N ASP A 56 10.25 1.50 -10.68
CA ASP A 56 10.40 0.83 -11.98
C ASP A 56 9.98 -0.65 -11.95
N THR A 57 9.92 -1.26 -10.76
CA THR A 57 9.66 -2.70 -10.58
C THR A 57 8.39 -2.99 -9.80
N THR A 58 7.88 -2.01 -9.04
CA THR A 58 6.76 -2.20 -8.12
C THR A 58 5.62 -1.26 -8.44
N ARG A 59 4.42 -1.83 -8.55
CA ARG A 59 3.19 -1.09 -8.83
C ARG A 59 2.04 -1.62 -8.01
N ILE A 60 1.15 -0.72 -7.60
CA ILE A 60 -0.12 -1.07 -6.97
C ILE A 60 -1.06 -1.55 -8.09
N LEU A 61 -1.48 -2.82 -8.03
CA LEU A 61 -2.24 -3.47 -9.12
C LEU A 61 -3.77 -3.37 -8.97
N GLY A 62 -4.28 -2.94 -7.81
CA GLY A 62 -5.71 -2.89 -7.51
C GLY A 62 -6.12 -1.60 -6.77
N PRO A 63 -7.43 -1.33 -6.66
CA PRO A 63 -7.92 -0.21 -5.86
C PRO A 63 -7.55 -0.43 -4.39
N ILE A 64 -7.05 0.61 -3.73
CA ILE A 64 -6.93 0.60 -2.27
C ILE A 64 -8.33 0.72 -1.70
N VAL A 65 -8.82 -0.36 -1.10
CA VAL A 65 -10.11 -0.44 -0.42
C VAL A 65 -9.86 -0.32 1.08
N VAL A 66 -10.55 0.60 1.74
CA VAL A 66 -10.56 0.68 3.20
C VAL A 66 -11.61 -0.31 3.68
N GLU A 67 -11.18 -1.40 4.32
CA GLU A 67 -12.09 -2.47 4.76
C GLU A 67 -12.83 -2.11 6.04
N ALA A 68 -12.16 -1.43 6.98
CA ALA A 68 -12.73 -1.03 8.25
C ALA A 68 -12.14 0.29 8.76
N VAL A 69 -12.95 1.06 9.47
CA VAL A 69 -12.55 2.24 10.24
C VAL A 69 -12.89 1.96 11.70
N THR A 70 -11.88 1.99 12.57
CA THR A 70 -12.03 1.84 14.02
C THR A 70 -11.74 3.17 14.69
N THR A 71 -12.63 3.59 15.59
CA THR A 71 -12.46 4.81 16.39
C THR A 71 -12.31 4.44 17.84
N ASP A 72 -11.11 4.65 18.39
CA ASP A 72 -10.86 4.51 19.83
C ASP A 72 -11.14 5.83 20.53
N LEU A 73 -11.98 5.81 21.57
CA LEU A 73 -12.24 6.95 22.44
C LEU A 73 -11.31 6.88 23.65
N GLU A 74 -10.26 7.71 23.68
CA GLU A 74 -9.51 7.93 24.92
C GLU A 74 -10.36 8.75 25.89
N LYS A 75 -10.82 8.12 26.98
CA LYS A 75 -11.35 8.83 28.14
C LYS A 75 -10.16 9.42 28.90
N ARG A 76 -10.11 10.75 28.96
CA ARG A 76 -9.15 11.49 29.80
C ARG A 76 -9.54 11.45 31.26
#